data_AF-A0A445BBU4-F1
#
_entry.id   AF-A0A445BBU4-F1
#
_cell.length_a   1.000
_cell.length_b   1.000
_cell.length_c   1.000
_cell.angle_alpha   90.00
_cell.angle_beta   90.00
_cell.angle_gamma   90.00
#
_symmetry.space_group_name_H-M   'P 1'
#
loop_
_entity.id
_entity.type
_entity.pdbx_description
1 polymer ?
#
loop_
_entity_poly.entity_id
_entity_poly.type
_entity_poly.pdbx_seq_one_letter_code
_entity_poly.pdbx_strand_id
1 'polypeptide(L)'
;MSQRQILQDGYVERVVHEGLKYVNITWKHPVRWDVAVTGSWDNWQTREALQLQTPPHVYGIFKALKTSLYHYRYIVGGYHTHAPEFSWALDDSGCPYNILDLRDFIPEMVATLGDTECPPSPPWSYDNMPFNDK
;
A
#
# COMPACT_ATOMS: atom_id res chain seq x y z
N MET A 1 24.82 9.71 -13.23
CA MET A 1 24.25 8.60 -12.43
C MET A 1 22.76 8.57 -12.72
N SER A 2 22.24 7.47 -13.28
CA SER A 2 20.85 7.38 -13.72
C SER A 2 19.98 6.92 -12.55
N GLN A 3 19.14 7.83 -12.05
CA GLN A 3 18.19 7.58 -10.98
C GLN A 3 16.95 6.92 -11.59
N ARG A 4 16.70 5.63 -11.26
CA ARG A 4 15.48 4.94 -11.67
C ARG A 4 14.38 5.26 -10.68
N GLN A 5 13.42 6.05 -11.13
CA GLN A 5 12.20 6.36 -10.41
C GLN A 5 11.21 5.23 -10.68
N ILE A 6 10.94 4.39 -9.68
CA ILE A 6 9.90 3.38 -9.76
C ILE A 6 8.68 3.96 -9.03
N LEU A 7 7.65 4.29 -9.81
CA LEU A 7 6.34 4.69 -9.31
C LEU A 7 5.54 3.41 -9.06
N GLN A 8 5.48 2.96 -7.81
CA GLN A 8 4.49 2.00 -7.37
C GLN A 8 3.54 2.71 -6.40
N ASP A 9 2.30 2.87 -6.86
CA ASP A 9 1.09 3.05 -6.05
C ASP A 9 1.07 4.16 -4.98
N GLY A 10 1.28 5.41 -5.41
CA GLY A 10 1.03 6.59 -4.57
C GLY A 10 2.16 6.94 -3.59
N TYR A 11 3.29 6.26 -3.69
CA TYR A 11 4.44 6.43 -2.83
C TYR A 11 5.70 6.86 -3.62
N VAL A 12 6.46 7.84 -3.10
CA VAL A 12 7.77 8.23 -3.67
C VAL A 12 8.87 7.69 -2.78
N GLU A 13 9.47 6.57 -3.21
CA GLU A 13 10.61 5.95 -2.54
C GLU A 13 11.93 6.62 -2.97
N ARG A 14 12.75 7.05 -2.02
CA ARG A 14 14.15 7.42 -2.25
C ARG A 14 15.03 6.65 -1.27
N VAL A 15 15.88 5.77 -1.80
CA VAL A 15 16.88 5.04 -1.03
C VAL A 15 18.00 6.01 -0.66
N VAL A 16 18.24 6.20 0.64
CA VAL A 16 19.40 6.91 1.16
C VAL A 16 20.29 5.88 1.85
N HIS A 17 21.62 6.04 1.71
CA HIS A 17 22.62 5.19 2.34
C HIS A 17 22.24 4.92 3.81
N GLU A 18 22.32 3.64 4.24
CA GLU A 18 21.97 3.06 5.57
C GLU A 18 20.69 2.18 5.66
N GLY A 19 20.04 1.81 4.54
CA GLY A 19 18.88 0.90 4.58
C GLY A 19 17.61 1.55 5.15
N LEU A 20 17.58 2.88 5.11
CA LEU A 20 16.40 3.69 5.37
C LEU A 20 15.70 4.06 4.05
N LYS A 21 14.37 4.01 4.06
CA LYS A 21 13.48 4.44 3.00
C LYS A 21 12.72 5.68 3.46
N TYR A 22 12.76 6.72 2.64
CA TYR A 22 12.04 7.97 2.90
C TYR A 22 10.61 7.86 2.43
N VAL A 23 9.65 7.81 3.37
CA VAL A 23 8.23 7.61 3.12
C VAL A 23 7.32 8.81 3.32
N ASN A 24 6.55 9.21 2.30
CA ASN A 24 5.40 10.10 2.47
C ASN A 24 4.13 9.30 2.76
N ILE A 25 3.63 9.38 3.99
CA ILE A 25 2.33 8.81 4.38
C ILE A 25 1.29 9.91 4.17
N THR A 26 0.33 9.69 3.27
CA THR A 26 -0.64 10.72 2.87
C THR A 26 -2.07 10.36 3.26
N TRP A 27 -2.87 11.36 3.54
CA TRP A 27 -4.31 11.26 3.74
C TRP A 27 -4.99 12.18 2.74
N LYS A 28 -5.81 11.61 1.84
CA LYS A 28 -6.41 12.34 0.72
C LYS A 28 -7.90 12.62 0.90
N HIS A 29 -8.50 12.13 1.98
CA HIS A 29 -9.93 12.28 2.21
C HIS A 29 -10.24 13.62 2.90
N PRO A 30 -11.36 14.28 2.55
CA PRO A 30 -11.81 15.48 3.25
C PRO A 30 -11.99 15.22 4.75
N VAL A 31 -11.47 16.14 5.57
CA VAL A 31 -11.54 16.05 7.04
C VAL A 31 -11.95 17.39 7.61
N ARG A 32 -12.80 17.35 8.64
CA ARG A 32 -13.16 18.54 9.45
C ARG A 32 -12.29 18.69 10.69
N TRP A 33 -11.60 17.61 11.07
CA TRP A 33 -10.77 17.53 12.27
C TRP A 33 -9.32 17.31 11.90
N ASP A 34 -8.44 17.50 12.88
CA ASP A 34 -7.03 17.17 12.74
C ASP A 34 -6.84 15.69 12.41
N VAL A 35 -5.83 15.44 11.58
CA VAL A 35 -5.41 14.10 11.16
C VAL A 35 -4.02 13.86 11.71
N ALA A 36 -3.83 12.76 12.41
CA ALA A 36 -2.54 12.27 12.84
C ALA A 36 -2.32 10.83 12.37
N VAL A 37 -1.09 10.35 12.49
CA VAL A 37 -0.72 8.96 12.26
C VAL A 37 0.04 8.41 13.46
N THR A 38 -0.13 7.11 13.70
CA THR A 38 0.68 6.31 14.60
C THR A 38 0.99 4.98 13.93
N GLY A 39 2.06 4.30 14.32
CA GLY A 39 2.44 3.06 13.68
C GLY A 39 3.42 2.21 14.46
N SER A 40 3.68 1.01 13.96
CA SER A 40 4.53 0.03 14.61
C SER A 40 6.02 0.38 14.56
N TRP A 41 6.41 1.45 13.85
CA TRP A 41 7.81 1.90 13.75
C TRP A 41 8.43 2.33 15.08
N ASP A 42 7.60 2.68 16.06
CA ASP A 42 7.99 3.05 17.42
C ASP A 42 7.16 2.32 18.48
N ASN A 43 6.62 1.16 18.13
CA ASN A 43 5.67 0.41 18.96
C ASN A 43 4.42 1.21 19.34
N TRP A 44 3.88 2.01 18.42
CA TRP A 44 2.64 2.78 18.61
C TRP A 44 2.73 3.82 19.74
N GLN A 45 3.94 4.29 20.06
CA GLN A 45 4.15 5.20 21.19
C GLN A 45 3.88 6.66 20.83
N THR A 46 4.24 7.07 19.61
CA THR A 46 4.05 8.45 19.18
C THR A 46 2.84 8.59 18.25
N ARG A 47 2.27 9.80 18.31
CA ARG A 47 1.28 10.29 17.37
C ARG A 47 1.86 11.52 16.68
N GLU A 48 1.80 11.55 15.36
CA GLU A 48 2.36 12.64 14.57
C GLU A 48 1.28 13.27 13.71
N ALA A 49 1.08 14.57 13.83
CA ALA A 49 0.09 15.30 13.05
C ALA A 49 0.52 15.37 11.57
N LEU A 50 -0.42 15.11 10.65
CA LEU A 50 -0.20 15.30 9.23
C LEU A 50 -0.32 16.79 8.89
N GLN A 51 0.57 17.27 8.03
CA GLN A 51 0.54 18.65 7.56
C GLN A 51 -0.17 18.74 6.22
N LEU A 52 -0.89 19.84 5.97
CA LEU A 52 -1.47 20.10 4.65
C LEU A 52 -0.32 20.26 3.63
N GLN A 53 -0.21 19.31 2.70
CA GLN A 53 0.79 19.30 1.64
C GLN A 53 0.24 19.88 0.34
N THR A 54 -1.01 19.55 -0.01
CA THR A 54 -1.66 20.08 -1.23
C THR A 54 -3.12 20.42 -0.94
N PRO A 55 -3.55 21.68 -1.13
CA PRO A 55 -4.95 22.05 -0.99
C PRO A 55 -5.85 21.31 -2.00
N PRO A 56 -7.12 21.00 -1.66
CA PRO A 56 -7.79 21.35 -0.40
C PRO A 56 -7.65 20.29 0.71
N HIS A 57 -7.21 19.07 0.42
CA HIS A 57 -7.38 17.94 1.33
C HIS A 57 -6.29 16.86 1.24
N VAL A 58 -5.09 17.21 0.76
CA VAL A 58 -3.95 16.29 0.80
C VAL A 58 -3.08 16.64 1.99
N TYR A 59 -3.18 15.82 3.03
CA TYR A 59 -2.34 15.90 4.21
C TYR A 59 -1.26 14.83 4.14
N GLY A 60 -0.11 15.06 4.75
CA GLY A 60 0.90 14.02 4.81
C GLY A 60 2.04 14.32 5.76
N ILE A 61 2.89 13.30 5.94
CA ILE A 61 4.10 13.37 6.74
C ILE A 61 5.20 12.53 6.07
N PHE A 62 6.41 13.08 6.05
CA PHE A 62 7.59 12.35 5.62
C PHE A 62 8.22 11.63 6.82
N LYS A 63 8.51 10.34 6.69
CA LYS A 63 9.26 9.54 7.66
C LYS A 63 10.49 8.91 7.00
N ALA A 64 11.56 8.73 7.76
CA ALA A 64 12.66 7.86 7.37
C ALA A 64 12.54 6.57 8.18
N LEU A 65 12.20 5.46 7.52
CA LEU A 65 11.95 4.17 8.17
C LEU A 65 12.93 3.12 7.63
N LYS A 66 13.29 2.13 8.45
CA LYS A 66 14.12 1.01 7.98
C LYS A 66 13.34 0.14 7.01
N THR A 67 14.01 -0.57 6.11
CA THR A 67 13.42 -1.61 5.27
C THR A 67 12.75 -2.68 6.16
N SER A 68 11.41 -2.66 6.26
CA SER A 68 10.62 -3.59 7.08
C SER A 68 9.14 -3.54 6.67
N LEU A 69 8.33 -4.45 7.21
CA LEU A 69 6.88 -4.37 7.14
C LEU A 69 6.35 -3.61 8.36
N TYR A 70 5.61 -2.52 8.14
CA TYR A 70 5.01 -1.71 9.19
C TYR A 70 3.48 -1.73 9.12
N HIS A 71 2.87 -1.56 10.29
CA HIS A 71 1.43 -1.35 10.44
C HIS A 71 1.21 0.07 10.95
N TYR A 72 0.21 0.76 10.44
CA TYR A 72 -0.08 2.12 10.85
C TYR A 72 -1.56 2.43 10.83
N ARG A 73 -1.97 3.45 11.58
CA ARG A 73 -3.35 3.90 11.70
C ARG A 73 -3.39 5.40 11.59
N TYR A 74 -4.41 5.90 10.91
CA TYR A 74 -4.76 7.32 10.99
C TYR A 74 -5.60 7.56 12.23
N ILE A 75 -5.47 8.76 12.80
CA ILE A 75 -6.25 9.25 13.91
C ILE A 75 -6.98 10.49 13.39
N VAL A 76 -8.28 10.37 13.14
CA VAL A 76 -9.10 11.48 12.63
C VAL A 76 -10.10 11.87 13.70
N GLY A 77 -10.00 13.10 14.21
CA GLY A 77 -10.88 13.55 15.30
C GLY A 77 -10.80 12.69 16.58
N GLY A 78 -9.67 12.02 16.81
CA GLY A 78 -9.44 11.13 17.95
C GLY A 78 -9.78 9.65 17.72
N TYR A 79 -10.36 9.29 16.58
CA TYR A 79 -10.72 7.90 16.27
C TYR A 79 -9.71 7.24 15.34
N HIS A 80 -9.36 5.98 15.62
CA HIS A 80 -8.51 5.18 14.75
C HIS A 80 -9.26 4.80 13.47
N THR A 81 -8.60 4.98 12.33
CA THR A 81 -9.13 4.62 11.02
C THR A 81 -7.99 4.21 10.08
N HIS A 82 -8.37 3.78 8.88
CA HIS A 82 -7.48 3.43 7.80
C HIS A 82 -7.86 4.21 6.54
N ALA A 83 -6.93 4.32 5.61
CA ALA A 83 -7.15 4.81 4.27
C ALA A 83 -7.44 3.60 3.35
N PRO A 84 -8.66 3.47 2.79
CA PRO A 84 -9.07 2.29 2.02
C PRO A 84 -8.35 2.14 0.67
N GLU A 85 -7.71 3.20 0.18
CA GLU A 85 -6.93 3.18 -1.06
C GLU A 85 -5.56 2.48 -0.92
N PHE A 86 -5.08 2.24 0.31
CA PHE A 86 -3.83 1.53 0.57
C PHE A 86 -4.11 0.13 1.11
N SER A 87 -3.12 -0.76 1.07
CA SER A 87 -3.22 -2.07 1.73
C SER A 87 -3.62 -1.91 3.19
N TRP A 88 -4.59 -2.69 3.64
CA TRP A 88 -5.12 -2.64 5.01
C TRP A 88 -5.65 -4.00 5.45
N ALA A 89 -5.75 -4.19 6.76
CA ALA A 89 -6.32 -5.38 7.38
C ALA A 89 -6.99 -5.02 8.72
N LEU A 90 -7.63 -6.01 9.35
CA LEU A 90 -8.20 -5.90 10.69
C LEU A 90 -7.31 -6.65 11.68
N ASP A 91 -7.15 -6.10 12.87
CA ASP A 91 -6.52 -6.83 13.98
C ASP A 91 -7.50 -7.83 14.64
N ASP A 92 -7.02 -8.59 15.62
CA ASP A 92 -7.83 -9.57 16.36
C ASP A 92 -9.04 -8.95 17.08
N SER A 93 -9.02 -7.63 17.29
CA SER A 93 -10.11 -6.86 17.90
C SER A 93 -11.06 -6.25 16.86
N GLY A 94 -10.85 -6.52 15.56
CA GLY A 94 -11.63 -5.95 14.47
C GLY A 94 -11.32 -4.49 14.17
N CYS A 95 -10.22 -3.94 14.68
CA CYS A 95 -9.82 -2.57 14.41
C CYS A 95 -8.95 -2.50 13.15
N PRO A 96 -9.27 -1.61 12.20
CA PRO A 96 -8.53 -1.52 10.95
C PRO A 96 -7.16 -0.84 11.12
N TYR A 97 -6.20 -1.27 10.32
CA TYR A 97 -4.90 -0.65 10.15
C TYR A 97 -4.44 -0.75 8.69
N ASN A 98 -3.63 0.21 8.25
CA ASN A 98 -2.94 0.14 6.98
C ASN A 98 -1.61 -0.60 7.11
N ILE A 99 -1.18 -1.20 5.99
CA ILE A 99 0.07 -1.95 5.85
C ILE A 99 1.01 -1.11 4.99
N LEU A 100 2.22 -0.88 5.48
CA LEU A 100 3.30 -0.19 4.79
C LEU A 100 4.45 -1.18 4.60
N ASP A 101 4.53 -1.76 3.41
CA ASP A 101 5.61 -2.67 3.05
C ASP A 101 6.80 -1.90 2.47
N LEU A 102 7.87 -1.80 3.26
CA LEU A 102 9.13 -1.17 2.85
C LEU A 102 10.20 -2.21 2.53
N ARG A 103 9.88 -3.50 2.42
CA ARG A 103 10.86 -4.53 2.07
C ARG A 103 11.34 -4.35 0.62
N ASP A 104 12.57 -4.76 0.35
CA ASP A 104 13.11 -4.70 -1.01
C ASP A 104 12.42 -5.74 -1.88
N PHE A 105 11.90 -5.31 -3.03
CA PHE A 105 11.37 -6.23 -4.03
C PHE A 105 12.53 -7.05 -4.60
N ILE A 106 12.53 -8.35 -4.33
CA ILE A 106 13.50 -9.28 -4.91
C ILE A 106 12.94 -9.79 -6.26
N PRO A 107 13.50 -9.36 -7.42
CA PRO A 107 12.95 -9.67 -8.73
C PRO A 107 13.03 -11.16 -9.12
N GLU A 108 13.88 -11.98 -8.52
CA GLU A 108 13.94 -13.42 -8.84
C GLU A 108 12.63 -14.19 -8.55
N MET A 109 11.68 -13.64 -7.78
CA MET A 109 10.37 -14.29 -7.56
C MET A 109 9.39 -14.13 -8.74
N VAL A 110 9.44 -13.02 -9.50
CA VAL A 110 8.55 -12.82 -10.67
C VAL A 110 8.98 -13.60 -11.90
N ALA A 111 10.27 -13.94 -12.01
CA ALA A 111 10.74 -14.84 -13.06
C ALA A 111 10.18 -16.27 -12.90
N THR A 112 9.90 -16.70 -11.66
CA THR A 112 9.36 -18.04 -11.37
C THR A 112 7.85 -18.14 -11.60
N LEU A 113 7.12 -17.03 -11.58
CA LEU A 113 5.67 -16.98 -11.87
C LEU A 113 5.33 -16.85 -13.36
N GLY A 114 6.33 -16.62 -14.23
CA GLY A 114 6.16 -16.55 -15.68
C GLY A 114 6.11 -17.92 -16.37
N ASP A 115 6.52 -18.99 -15.69
CA ASP A 115 6.56 -20.36 -16.23
C ASP A 115 5.34 -21.20 -15.81
N THR A 116 4.27 -20.59 -15.29
CA THR A 116 2.97 -21.28 -15.30
C THR A 116 2.46 -21.25 -16.73
N GLU A 117 2.85 -22.26 -17.51
CA GLU A 117 2.17 -22.64 -18.74
C GLU A 117 0.66 -22.53 -18.48
N CYS A 118 -0.02 -21.60 -19.19
CA CYS A 118 -1.47 -21.54 -19.14
C CYS A 118 -1.96 -22.97 -19.35
N PRO A 119 -2.74 -23.56 -18.41
CA PRO A 119 -3.15 -24.93 -18.56
C PRO A 119 -3.82 -25.05 -19.92
N PRO A 120 -3.49 -26.09 -20.73
CA PRO A 120 -4.14 -26.27 -22.01
C PRO A 120 -5.65 -26.27 -21.77
N SER A 121 -6.38 -25.48 -22.56
CA SER A 121 -7.83 -25.40 -22.45
C SER A 121 -8.41 -26.81 -22.37
N PRO A 122 -9.36 -27.08 -21.45
CA PRO A 122 -9.91 -28.41 -21.32
C PRO A 122 -10.48 -28.87 -22.66
N PRO A 123 -10.25 -30.12 -23.10
CA PRO A 123 -10.65 -30.60 -24.41
C PRO A 123 -12.17 -30.65 -24.66
N TRP A 124 -13.01 -30.28 -23.68
CA TRP A 124 -14.46 -30.49 -23.72
C TRP A 124 -15.34 -29.27 -23.39
N SER A 125 -14.92 -28.05 -23.72
CA SER A 125 -15.82 -26.90 -23.59
C SER A 125 -15.89 -26.02 -24.83
N TYR A 126 -16.32 -26.60 -25.94
CA TYR A 126 -17.05 -25.88 -26.99
C TYR A 126 -18.07 -26.82 -27.61
N ASP A 127 -19.25 -26.91 -26.99
CA ASP A 127 -20.43 -27.49 -27.64
C ASP A 127 -20.99 -26.43 -28.62
N ASN A 128 -20.23 -26.16 -29.67
CA ASN A 128 -20.70 -25.35 -30.79
C ASN A 128 -21.52 -26.27 -31.70
N MET A 129 -22.65 -26.80 -31.19
CA MET A 129 -23.64 -27.40 -32.08
C MET A 129 -24.13 -26.30 -33.02
N PRO A 130 -24.02 -26.47 -34.35
CA PRO A 130 -24.70 -25.57 -35.27
C PRO A 130 -26.20 -25.69 -34.98
N PHE A 131 -26.82 -24.56 -34.62
CA PHE A 131 -28.26 -24.45 -34.57
C PHE A 131 -28.77 -24.73 -36.00
N ASN A 132 -29.25 -25.94 -36.23
CA ASN A 132 -29.91 -26.27 -37.48
C ASN A 132 -31.28 -26.88 -37.23
N ASP A 133 -32.18 -26.48 -38.11
CA ASP A 133 -33.57 -26.89 -38.34
C ASP A 133 -34.62 -26.18 -37.46
N LYS A 134 -35.53 -25.36 -38.02
CA LYS A 134 -36.27 -25.51 -39.30
C LYS A 134 -36.59 -24.21 -40.01
#